data_AF-A0A7K2KZ74-F1
#
_entry.id   AF-A0A7K2KZ74-F1
#
_cell.length_a   1.000
_cell.length_b   1.000
_cell.length_c   1.000
_cell.angle_alpha   90.00
_cell.angle_beta   90.00
_cell.angle_gamma   90.00
#
_symmetry.space_group_name_H-M   'P 1'
#
loop_
_entity.id
_entity.type
_entity.pdbx_description
1 polymer ?
#
loop_
_entity_poly.entity_id
_entity_poly.type
_entity_poly.pdbx_seq_one_letter_code
_entity_poly.pdbx_strand_id
1 'polypeptide(L)'
;MASHRRPKQPSRMRVTVLTATAAAAVALTAQTGAQAAPAKPKIDEVKSKVDELHHEAEEATEQYNLAEERRGKLQDEIGNLQDKVARGQQELNTLRDQIGSVASAQYRSGGIDPALQLFLSADPDTYLDKASAIDQLSAQQADVLTSIQAKQRTLAQQRAEATTKLADLDDVRKTLGEKKKKFQGKLAEAQKLLNTLTAAEKAKLAEEERQKEQRASRAAGDRIDLGNEVPANGL
;
A
#
# COMPACT_ATOMS: atom_id res chain seq x y z
N MET A 1 -27.67 -36.53 -11.03
CA MET A 1 -27.40 -36.28 -12.46
C MET A 1 -26.53 -35.03 -12.56
N ALA A 2 -25.22 -35.19 -12.45
CA ALA A 2 -24.25 -34.09 -12.38
C ALA A 2 -23.61 -33.88 -13.75
N SER A 3 -23.79 -32.70 -14.33
CA SER A 3 -23.12 -32.30 -15.58
C SER A 3 -22.06 -31.25 -15.28
N HIS A 4 -20.81 -31.69 -15.13
CA HIS A 4 -19.64 -30.82 -15.09
C HIS A 4 -19.34 -30.29 -16.50
N ARG A 5 -19.31 -28.97 -16.70
CA ARG A 5 -18.75 -28.35 -17.91
C ARG A 5 -17.26 -28.09 -17.69
N ARG A 6 -16.45 -28.70 -18.55
CA ARG A 6 -14.98 -28.60 -18.61
C ARG A 6 -14.57 -27.29 -19.33
N PRO A 7 -13.52 -26.58 -18.88
CA PRO A 7 -13.05 -25.36 -19.55
C PRO A 7 -12.30 -25.67 -20.87
N LYS A 8 -12.52 -24.80 -21.85
CA LYS A 8 -11.99 -24.87 -23.23
C LYS A 8 -10.52 -24.41 -23.26
N GLN A 9 -9.66 -25.15 -23.95
CA GLN A 9 -8.24 -24.83 -24.13
C GLN A 9 -8.04 -23.75 -25.23
N PRO A 10 -7.02 -22.87 -25.13
CA PRO A 10 -6.70 -21.90 -26.17
C PRO A 10 -5.94 -22.54 -27.35
N SER A 11 -6.34 -22.20 -28.58
CA SER A 11 -5.74 -22.66 -29.83
C SER A 11 -4.41 -21.96 -30.11
N ARG A 12 -3.34 -22.72 -30.31
CA ARG A 12 -2.04 -22.23 -30.79
C ARG A 12 -2.10 -22.06 -32.32
N MET A 13 -2.06 -20.82 -32.77
CA MET A 13 -1.92 -20.49 -34.19
C MET A 13 -0.46 -20.67 -34.60
N ARG A 14 -0.23 -21.59 -35.54
CA ARG A 14 1.07 -21.85 -36.18
C ARG A 14 1.34 -20.72 -37.18
N VAL A 15 2.40 -19.95 -36.97
CA VAL A 15 2.94 -19.04 -37.99
C VAL A 15 4.11 -19.75 -38.65
N THR A 16 3.96 -20.00 -39.95
CA THR A 16 4.93 -20.65 -40.82
C THR A 16 6.08 -19.68 -41.10
N VAL A 17 7.29 -20.11 -40.79
CA VAL A 17 8.54 -19.42 -41.11
C VAL A 17 8.80 -19.57 -42.62
N LEU A 18 8.88 -18.46 -43.33
CA LEU A 18 9.27 -18.42 -44.73
C LEU A 18 10.73 -17.95 -44.81
N THR A 19 11.60 -18.92 -45.06
CA THR A 19 13.04 -18.77 -45.29
C THR A 19 13.29 -18.06 -46.62
N ALA A 20 13.77 -16.82 -46.57
CA ALA A 20 14.38 -16.14 -47.71
C ALA A 20 15.90 -16.16 -47.54
N THR A 21 16.57 -17.02 -48.30
CA THR A 21 18.03 -17.10 -48.43
C THR A 21 18.53 -15.94 -49.28
N ALA A 22 18.98 -14.86 -48.66
CA ALA A 22 19.79 -13.84 -49.32
C ALA A 22 21.27 -14.20 -49.17
N ALA A 23 21.84 -14.82 -50.20
CA ALA A 23 23.28 -15.05 -50.30
C ALA A 23 23.98 -13.72 -50.64
N ALA A 24 24.42 -13.00 -49.61
CA ALA A 24 25.37 -11.91 -49.78
C ALA A 24 26.79 -12.52 -49.85
N ALA A 25 27.31 -12.68 -51.06
CA ALA A 25 28.71 -13.01 -51.28
C ALA A 25 29.57 -11.83 -50.79
N VAL A 26 30.16 -11.97 -49.60
CA VAL A 26 31.20 -11.05 -49.11
C VAL A 26 32.49 -11.43 -49.84
N ALA A 27 32.80 -10.70 -50.90
CA ALA A 27 34.13 -10.73 -51.49
C ALA A 27 35.14 -10.24 -50.44
N LEU A 28 36.04 -11.12 -49.98
CA LEU A 28 37.24 -10.73 -49.27
C LEU A 28 38.17 -10.00 -50.25
N THR A 29 37.98 -8.69 -50.41
CA THR A 29 39.07 -7.82 -50.82
C THR A 29 39.84 -7.44 -49.56
N ALA A 30 41.07 -7.93 -49.49
CA ALA A 30 42.07 -7.50 -48.51
C ALA A 30 42.45 -6.03 -48.81
N GLN A 31 41.57 -5.10 -48.48
CA GLN A 31 41.92 -3.70 -48.34
C GLN A 31 42.20 -3.49 -46.86
N THR A 32 43.46 -3.25 -46.54
CA THR A 32 43.95 -2.79 -45.23
C THR A 32 43.37 -1.40 -44.94
N GLY A 33 42.08 -1.33 -44.65
CA GLY A 33 41.42 -0.19 -44.05
C GLY A 33 41.30 -0.50 -42.57
N ALA A 34 41.96 0.30 -41.73
CA ALA A 34 41.80 0.27 -40.30
C ALA A 34 40.32 0.46 -39.96
N GLN A 35 39.59 -0.64 -39.77
CA GLN A 35 38.26 -0.63 -39.18
C GLN A 35 38.48 -0.24 -37.72
N ALA A 36 38.43 1.07 -37.45
CA ALA A 36 38.41 1.57 -36.09
C ALA A 36 37.27 0.84 -35.38
N ALA A 37 37.63 -0.04 -34.44
CA ALA A 37 36.69 -0.53 -33.44
C ALA A 37 35.94 0.69 -32.90
N PRO A 38 34.61 0.60 -32.68
CA PRO A 38 33.85 1.72 -32.14
C PRO A 38 34.64 2.29 -30.96
N ALA A 39 35.02 3.57 -31.07
CA ALA A 39 35.92 4.18 -30.11
C ALA A 39 35.39 3.89 -28.71
N LYS A 40 36.19 3.20 -27.89
CA LYS A 40 35.79 2.88 -26.52
C LYS A 40 35.38 4.20 -25.87
N PRO A 41 34.21 4.26 -25.20
CA PRO A 41 33.77 5.48 -24.55
C PRO A 41 34.87 5.94 -23.61
N LYS A 42 35.14 7.25 -23.59
CA LYS A 42 36.18 7.80 -22.72
C LYS A 42 35.82 7.49 -21.27
N ILE A 43 36.82 7.22 -20.44
CA ILE A 43 36.65 6.87 -19.02
C ILE A 43 35.77 7.92 -18.30
N ASP A 44 35.96 9.20 -18.63
CA ASP A 44 35.18 10.31 -18.07
C ASP A 44 33.70 10.29 -18.47
N GLU A 45 33.39 9.89 -19.71
CA GLU A 45 32.00 9.75 -20.19
C GLU A 45 31.30 8.57 -19.52
N VAL A 46 32.02 7.47 -19.29
CA VAL A 46 31.49 6.32 -18.53
C VAL A 46 31.23 6.73 -17.08
N LYS A 47 32.18 7.41 -16.44
CA LYS A 47 32.04 7.93 -15.08
C LYS A 47 30.80 8.80 -14.93
N SER A 48 30.67 9.83 -15.76
CA SER A 48 29.54 10.77 -15.70
C SER A 48 28.18 10.07 -15.84
N LYS A 49 28.07 9.07 -16.72
CA LYS A 49 26.83 8.31 -16.91
C LYS A 49 26.54 7.35 -15.75
N VAL A 50 27.58 6.74 -15.18
CA VAL A 50 27.42 5.89 -13.98
C VAL A 50 26.96 6.74 -12.81
N ASP A 51 27.55 7.92 -12.61
CA ASP A 51 27.15 8.88 -11.57
C ASP A 51 25.67 9.31 -11.74
N GLU A 52 25.26 9.64 -12.97
CA GLU A 52 23.86 9.97 -13.29
C GLU A 52 22.90 8.81 -13.00
N LEU A 53 23.26 7.58 -13.41
CA LEU A 53 22.44 6.39 -13.15
C LEU A 53 22.35 6.06 -11.65
N HIS A 54 23.42 6.29 -10.89
CA HIS A 54 23.39 6.15 -9.43
C HIS A 54 22.50 7.19 -8.78
N HIS A 55 22.58 8.45 -9.22
CA HIS A 55 21.70 9.50 -8.73
C HIS A 55 20.22 9.19 -9.00
N GLU A 56 19.88 8.76 -10.22
CA GLU A 56 18.51 8.33 -10.52
C GLU A 56 18.05 7.09 -9.71
N ALA A 57 18.99 6.21 -9.35
CA ALA A 57 18.72 5.06 -8.49
C ALA A 57 18.48 5.49 -7.03
N GLU A 58 19.21 6.48 -6.52
CA GLU A 58 18.97 7.10 -5.21
C GLU A 58 17.59 7.74 -5.17
N GLU A 59 17.23 8.56 -6.16
CA GLU A 59 15.88 9.14 -6.26
C GLU A 59 14.79 8.07 -6.28
N ALA A 60 14.99 6.98 -7.04
CA ALA A 60 14.05 5.87 -7.09
C ALA A 60 13.94 5.15 -5.73
N THR A 61 15.03 5.07 -4.97
CA THR A 61 15.08 4.48 -3.63
C THR A 61 14.34 5.34 -2.61
N GLU A 62 14.53 6.66 -2.64
CA GLU A 62 13.78 7.59 -1.78
C GLU A 62 12.27 7.48 -2.03
N GLN A 63 11.86 7.48 -3.30
CA GLN A 63 10.45 7.30 -3.67
C GLN A 63 9.90 5.92 -3.26
N TYR A 64 10.73 4.87 -3.29
CA TYR A 64 10.37 3.55 -2.77
C TYR A 64 10.15 3.59 -1.26
N ASN A 65 11.07 4.22 -0.50
CA ASN A 65 10.96 4.34 0.95
C ASN A 65 9.69 5.10 1.36
N LEU A 66 9.36 6.21 0.69
CA LEU A 66 8.12 6.96 0.92
C LEU A 66 6.87 6.11 0.66
N ALA A 67 6.89 5.29 -0.40
CA ALA A 67 5.77 4.40 -0.72
C ALA A 67 5.67 3.23 0.29
N GLU A 68 6.78 2.71 0.82
CA GLU A 68 6.79 1.69 1.87
C GLU A 68 6.22 2.25 3.18
N GLU A 69 6.58 3.48 3.56
CA GLU A 69 6.00 4.16 4.73
C GLU A 69 4.49 4.33 4.57
N ARG A 70 4.04 4.80 3.40
CA ARG A 70 2.61 4.93 3.10
C ARG A 70 1.90 3.58 3.16
N ARG A 71 2.52 2.50 2.67
CA ARG A 71 1.98 1.15 2.76
C ARG A 71 1.77 0.74 4.21
N GLY A 72 2.75 0.96 5.08
CA GLY A 72 2.66 0.67 6.51
C GLY A 72 1.48 1.40 7.17
N LYS A 73 1.38 2.72 6.97
CA LYS A 73 0.27 3.53 7.49
C LYS A 73 -1.10 3.02 7.03
N LEU A 74 -1.24 2.70 5.75
CA LEU A 74 -2.50 2.15 5.22
C LEU A 74 -2.85 0.80 5.86
N GLN A 75 -1.87 -0.08 6.08
CA GLN A 75 -2.09 -1.36 6.74
C GLN A 75 -2.59 -1.17 8.18
N ASP A 76 -1.99 -0.25 8.93
CA ASP A 76 -2.42 0.06 10.31
C ASP A 76 -3.83 0.65 10.34
N GLU A 77 -4.13 1.60 9.45
CA GLU A 77 -5.46 2.20 9.32
C GLU A 77 -6.54 1.16 8.95
N ILE A 78 -6.23 0.25 8.03
CA ILE A 78 -7.13 -0.85 7.65
C ILE A 78 -7.36 -1.78 8.85
N GLY A 79 -6.31 -2.17 9.57
CA GLY A 79 -6.44 -2.99 10.78
C GLY A 79 -7.33 -2.33 11.84
N ASN A 80 -7.11 -1.04 12.10
CA ASN A 80 -7.94 -0.26 13.01
C ASN A 80 -9.41 -0.19 12.57
N LEU A 81 -9.68 -0.06 11.27
CA LEU A 81 -11.03 -0.07 10.73
C LEU A 81 -11.69 -1.45 10.85
N GLN A 82 -10.96 -2.53 10.56
CA GLN A 82 -11.46 -3.90 10.74
C GLN A 82 -11.87 -4.17 12.18
N ASP A 83 -11.04 -3.76 13.14
CA ASP A 83 -11.33 -3.85 14.57
C ASP A 83 -12.57 -3.04 14.97
N LYS A 84 -12.68 -1.81 14.48
CA LYS A 84 -13.86 -0.96 14.72
C LYS A 84 -15.13 -1.59 14.14
N VAL A 85 -15.07 -2.14 12.94
CA VAL A 85 -16.19 -2.83 12.29
C VAL A 85 -16.58 -4.08 13.08
N ALA A 86 -15.61 -4.87 13.55
CA ALA A 86 -15.88 -6.07 14.33
C ALA A 86 -16.59 -5.73 15.66
N ARG A 87 -16.04 -4.77 16.43
CA ARG A 87 -16.67 -4.29 17.67
C ARG A 87 -18.05 -3.69 17.42
N GLY A 88 -18.19 -2.83 16.41
CA GLY A 88 -19.47 -2.22 16.07
C GLY A 88 -20.51 -3.25 15.61
N GLN A 89 -20.10 -4.32 14.93
CA GLN A 89 -21.00 -5.40 14.53
C GLN A 89 -21.46 -6.23 15.74
N GLN A 90 -20.57 -6.47 16.72
CA GLN A 90 -20.95 -7.12 17.98
C GLN A 90 -21.95 -6.27 18.76
N GLU A 91 -21.70 -4.96 18.90
CA GLU A 91 -22.64 -4.02 19.54
C GLU A 91 -24.01 -4.03 18.83
N LEU A 92 -24.01 -4.00 17.50
CA LEU A 92 -25.24 -4.06 16.70
C LEU A 92 -26.02 -5.36 16.95
N ASN A 93 -25.32 -6.50 17.10
CA ASN A 93 -25.97 -7.77 17.42
C ASN A 93 -26.59 -7.74 18.82
N THR A 94 -25.88 -7.22 19.82
CA THR A 94 -26.43 -7.05 21.18
C THR A 94 -27.71 -6.21 21.18
N LEU A 95 -27.74 -5.09 20.46
CA LEU A 95 -28.93 -4.24 20.36
C LEU A 95 -30.09 -4.97 19.66
N ARG A 96 -29.79 -5.77 18.63
CA ARG A 96 -30.80 -6.59 17.95
C ARG A 96 -31.35 -7.68 18.84
N ASP A 97 -30.52 -8.32 19.66
CA ASP A 97 -30.94 -9.35 20.59
C ASP A 97 -31.85 -8.76 21.68
N GLN A 98 -31.58 -7.54 22.14
CA GLN A 98 -32.45 -6.82 23.07
C GLN A 98 -33.86 -6.64 22.49
N ILE A 99 -33.99 -6.09 21.28
CA ILE A 99 -35.30 -5.94 20.63
C ILE A 99 -35.92 -7.29 20.27
N GLY A 100 -35.12 -8.25 19.82
CA GLY A 100 -35.57 -9.61 19.52
C GLY A 100 -36.19 -10.30 20.73
N SER A 101 -35.65 -10.06 21.93
CA SER A 101 -36.20 -10.60 23.17
C SER A 101 -37.58 -10.02 23.50
N VAL A 102 -37.78 -8.71 23.29
CA VAL A 102 -39.07 -8.02 23.45
C VAL A 102 -40.08 -8.55 22.43
N ALA A 103 -39.70 -8.62 21.15
CA ALA A 103 -40.55 -9.17 20.09
C ALA A 103 -40.94 -10.64 20.36
N SER A 104 -40.00 -11.44 20.87
CA SER A 104 -40.26 -12.84 21.26
C SER A 104 -41.24 -12.93 22.44
N ALA A 105 -41.15 -12.01 23.41
CA ALA A 105 -42.09 -11.94 24.52
C ALA A 105 -43.50 -11.58 24.03
N GLN A 106 -43.63 -10.59 23.14
CA GLN A 106 -44.91 -10.19 22.53
C GLN A 106 -45.52 -11.30 21.66
N TYR A 107 -44.70 -12.04 20.92
CA TYR A 107 -45.18 -13.21 20.18
C TYR A 107 -45.74 -14.29 21.12
N ARG A 108 -45.04 -14.57 22.23
CA ARG A 108 -45.48 -15.54 23.25
C ARG A 108 -46.72 -15.11 24.01
N SER A 109 -46.97 -13.81 24.18
CA SER A 109 -48.21 -13.31 24.79
C SER A 109 -49.43 -13.34 23.85
N GLY A 110 -49.28 -13.93 22.65
CA GLY A 110 -50.37 -14.08 21.68
C GLY A 110 -50.63 -12.83 20.84
N GLY A 111 -49.70 -11.87 20.82
CA GLY A 111 -49.82 -10.63 20.04
C GLY A 111 -50.83 -9.63 20.60
N ILE A 112 -51.34 -9.85 21.82
CA ILE A 112 -52.17 -8.86 22.51
C ILE A 112 -51.26 -7.72 22.99
N ASP A 113 -51.57 -6.50 22.55
CA ASP A 113 -50.85 -5.29 22.95
C ASP A 113 -50.88 -5.12 24.48
N PRO A 114 -49.74 -4.87 25.15
CA PRO A 114 -49.70 -4.57 26.58
C PRO A 114 -50.66 -3.44 27.01
N ALA A 115 -50.90 -2.44 26.16
CA ALA A 115 -51.88 -1.39 26.41
C ALA A 115 -53.32 -1.91 26.41
N LEU A 116 -53.64 -2.87 25.52
CA LEU A 116 -54.93 -3.56 25.53
C LEU A 116 -55.06 -4.43 26.77
N GLN A 117 -54.02 -5.20 27.14
CA GLN A 117 -54.03 -5.99 28.37
C GLN A 117 -54.23 -5.12 29.62
N LEU A 118 -53.64 -3.92 29.65
CA LEU A 118 -53.84 -2.96 30.73
C LEU A 118 -55.28 -2.42 30.77
N PHE A 119 -55.86 -2.07 29.61
CA PHE A 119 -57.25 -1.62 29.50
C PHE A 119 -58.26 -2.70 29.94
N LEU A 120 -57.98 -3.97 29.63
CA LEU A 120 -58.79 -5.12 30.05
C LEU A 120 -58.54 -5.53 31.51
N SER A 121 -57.56 -4.95 32.20
CA SER A 121 -57.27 -5.27 33.61
C SER A 121 -58.25 -4.55 34.54
N ALA A 122 -58.82 -5.28 35.51
CA ALA A 122 -59.91 -4.79 36.36
C ALA A 122 -59.45 -3.94 37.56
N ASP A 123 -58.18 -3.49 37.60
CA ASP A 123 -57.54 -3.00 38.82
C ASP A 123 -57.08 -1.52 38.68
N PRO A 124 -57.96 -0.55 38.95
CA PRO A 124 -57.72 0.87 38.68
C PRO A 124 -56.59 1.47 39.52
N ASP A 125 -56.32 0.92 40.72
CA ASP A 125 -55.31 1.43 41.65
C ASP A 125 -53.87 1.24 41.12
N THR A 126 -53.67 0.28 40.21
CA THR A 126 -52.35 -0.03 39.62
C THR A 126 -52.19 0.45 38.17
N TYR A 127 -53.22 1.08 37.61
CA TYR A 127 -53.26 1.43 36.18
C TYR A 127 -52.18 2.44 35.79
N LEU A 128 -52.05 3.54 36.55
CA LEU A 128 -51.10 4.62 36.24
C LEU A 128 -49.65 4.13 36.31
N ASP A 129 -49.30 3.33 37.32
CA ASP A 129 -47.95 2.76 37.46
C ASP A 129 -47.60 1.85 36.28
N LYS A 130 -48.52 0.98 35.87
CA LYS A 130 -48.34 0.10 34.70
C LYS A 130 -48.27 0.89 33.40
N ALA A 131 -49.10 1.94 33.25
CA ALA A 131 -49.08 2.81 32.08
C ALA A 131 -47.73 3.55 31.96
N SER A 132 -47.22 4.11 33.06
CA SER A 132 -45.91 4.75 33.09
C SER A 132 -44.77 3.77 32.78
N ALA A 133 -44.84 2.53 33.28
CA ALA A 133 -43.85 1.51 32.96
C ALA A 133 -43.86 1.11 31.47
N ILE A 134 -45.04 0.98 30.85
CA ILE A 134 -45.18 0.70 29.41
C ILE A 134 -44.63 1.86 28.57
N ASP A 135 -44.92 3.10 28.95
CA ASP A 135 -44.42 4.28 28.25
C ASP A 135 -42.89 4.36 28.31
N GLN A 136 -42.31 4.19 29.51
CA GLN A 136 -40.85 4.15 29.68
C GLN A 136 -40.20 3.02 28.87
N LEU A 137 -40.81 1.84 28.84
CA LEU A 137 -40.33 0.71 28.04
C LEU A 137 -40.42 0.99 26.53
N SER A 138 -41.48 1.67 26.09
CA SER A 138 -41.67 2.06 24.68
C SER A 138 -40.64 3.10 24.25
N ALA A 139 -40.35 4.08 25.11
CA ALA A 139 -39.27 5.05 24.89
C ALA A 139 -37.91 4.36 24.76
N GLN A 140 -37.59 3.43 25.66
CA GLN A 140 -36.34 2.65 25.58
C GLN A 140 -36.24 1.84 24.27
N GLN A 141 -37.33 1.21 23.81
CA GLN A 141 -37.34 0.49 22.54
C GLN A 141 -37.07 1.42 21.35
N ALA A 142 -37.67 2.62 21.35
CA ALA A 142 -37.43 3.63 20.33
C ALA A 142 -35.97 4.11 20.31
N ASP A 143 -35.35 4.28 21.47
CA ASP A 143 -33.94 4.64 21.61
C ASP A 143 -33.01 3.53 21.10
N VAL A 144 -33.33 2.26 21.38
CA VAL A 144 -32.57 1.11 20.86
C VAL A 144 -32.69 1.03 19.34
N LEU A 145 -33.89 1.21 18.76
CA LEU A 145 -34.07 1.25 17.30
C LEU A 145 -33.26 2.38 16.66
N THR A 146 -33.29 3.56 17.26
CA THR A 146 -32.48 4.72 16.82
C THR A 146 -30.99 4.39 16.86
N SER A 147 -30.53 3.75 17.93
CA SER A 147 -29.15 3.30 18.10
C SER A 147 -28.74 2.27 17.06
N ILE A 148 -29.61 1.30 16.75
CA ILE A 148 -29.41 0.30 15.69
C ILE A 148 -29.21 1.00 14.34
N GLN A 149 -30.09 1.94 13.98
CA GLN A 149 -30.00 2.67 12.72
C GLN A 149 -28.71 3.48 12.64
N ALA A 150 -28.34 4.18 13.71
CA ALA A 150 -27.09 4.93 13.79
C ALA A 150 -25.87 4.01 13.61
N LYS A 151 -25.82 2.87 14.32
CA LYS A 151 -24.73 1.89 14.21
C LYS A 151 -24.65 1.28 12.82
N GLN A 152 -25.77 0.98 12.17
CA GLN A 152 -25.78 0.50 10.79
C GLN A 152 -25.16 1.50 9.83
N ARG A 153 -25.49 2.79 9.97
CA ARG A 153 -24.89 3.87 9.14
C ARG A 153 -23.38 3.97 9.39
N THR A 154 -22.95 4.00 10.66
CA THR A 154 -21.53 4.04 11.01
C THR A 154 -20.76 2.84 10.45
N LEU A 155 -21.31 1.63 10.59
CA LEU A 155 -20.68 0.42 10.04
C LEU A 155 -20.60 0.44 8.52
N ALA A 156 -21.64 0.95 7.83
CA ALA A 156 -21.60 1.11 6.38
C ALA A 156 -20.50 2.09 5.95
N GLN A 157 -20.37 3.22 6.65
CA GLN A 157 -19.31 4.20 6.40
C GLN A 157 -17.92 3.60 6.64
N GLN A 158 -17.70 2.91 7.75
CA GLN A 158 -16.41 2.28 8.07
C GLN A 158 -16.03 1.20 7.06
N ARG A 159 -16.99 0.41 6.56
CA ARG A 159 -16.74 -0.59 5.51
C ARG A 159 -16.40 0.07 4.17
N ALA A 160 -17.08 1.15 3.82
CA ALA A 160 -16.77 1.93 2.62
C ALA A 160 -15.35 2.52 2.72
N GLU A 161 -15.01 3.13 3.85
CA GLU A 161 -13.67 3.66 4.11
C GLU A 161 -12.60 2.57 4.03
N ALA A 162 -12.83 1.41 4.63
CA ALA A 162 -11.91 0.28 4.56
C ALA A 162 -11.71 -0.20 3.11
N THR A 163 -12.77 -0.20 2.31
CA THR A 163 -12.72 -0.58 0.88
C THR A 163 -11.86 0.41 0.09
N THR A 164 -12.04 1.72 0.31
CA THR A 164 -11.21 2.76 -0.31
C THR A 164 -9.74 2.61 0.09
N LYS A 165 -9.43 2.41 1.37
CA LYS A 165 -8.05 2.24 1.83
C LYS A 165 -7.41 0.95 1.29
N LEU A 166 -8.18 -0.12 1.12
CA LEU A 166 -7.69 -1.33 0.46
C LEU A 166 -7.34 -1.08 -1.01
N ALA A 167 -8.13 -0.30 -1.74
CA ALA A 167 -7.81 0.11 -3.10
C ALA A 167 -6.52 0.97 -3.13
N ASP A 168 -6.40 1.94 -2.23
CA ASP A 168 -5.19 2.75 -2.09
C ASP A 168 -3.95 1.89 -1.80
N LEU A 169 -4.10 0.87 -0.93
CA LEU A 169 -3.02 -0.06 -0.59
C LEU A 169 -2.56 -0.85 -1.82
N ASP A 170 -3.49 -1.31 -2.65
CA ASP A 170 -3.17 -2.04 -3.87
C ASP A 170 -2.47 -1.15 -4.91
N ASP A 171 -2.85 0.11 -5.02
CA ASP A 171 -2.16 1.06 -5.89
C ASP A 171 -0.75 1.38 -5.38
N VAL A 172 -0.57 1.59 -4.08
CA VAL A 172 0.76 1.75 -3.47
C VAL A 172 1.64 0.53 -3.71
N ARG A 173 1.09 -0.70 -3.63
CA ARG A 173 1.84 -1.93 -3.94
C ARG A 173 2.29 -1.99 -5.40
N LYS A 174 1.45 -1.55 -6.34
CA LYS A 174 1.85 -1.46 -7.77
C LYS A 174 2.98 -0.45 -7.94
N THR A 175 2.84 0.74 -7.37
CA THR A 175 3.87 1.78 -7.40
C THR A 175 5.19 1.26 -6.83
N LEU A 176 5.17 0.59 -5.68
CA LEU A 176 6.36 -0.03 -5.09
C LEU A 176 7.05 -1.02 -6.05
N GLY A 177 6.27 -1.88 -6.70
CA GLY A 177 6.78 -2.82 -7.69
C GLY A 177 7.44 -2.12 -8.89
N GLU A 178 6.83 -1.04 -9.40
CA GLU A 178 7.37 -0.24 -10.49
C GLU A 178 8.66 0.50 -10.10
N LYS A 179 8.67 1.17 -8.93
CA LYS A 179 9.85 1.88 -8.43
C LYS A 179 11.01 0.92 -8.17
N LYS A 180 10.74 -0.24 -7.58
CA LYS A 180 11.74 -1.30 -7.36
C LYS A 180 12.35 -1.78 -8.69
N LYS A 181 11.53 -2.01 -9.71
CA LYS A 181 12.02 -2.38 -11.05
C LYS A 181 12.87 -1.27 -11.68
N LYS A 182 12.44 -0.01 -11.56
CA LYS A 182 13.19 1.14 -12.07
C LYS A 182 14.57 1.23 -11.42
N PHE A 183 14.63 1.19 -10.09
CA PHE A 183 15.88 1.17 -9.32
C PHE A 183 16.81 0.03 -9.76
N GLN A 184 16.31 -1.20 -9.83
CA GLN A 184 17.11 -2.36 -10.26
C GLN A 184 17.59 -2.24 -11.71
N GLY A 185 16.77 -1.68 -12.61
CA GLY A 185 17.13 -1.42 -13.99
C GLY A 185 18.29 -0.42 -14.10
N LYS A 186 18.23 0.68 -13.36
CA LYS A 186 19.27 1.71 -13.36
C LYS A 186 20.61 1.21 -12.81
N LEU A 187 20.57 0.43 -11.72
CA LEU A 187 21.78 -0.24 -11.23
C LEU A 187 22.35 -1.25 -12.23
N ALA A 188 21.50 -2.00 -12.94
CA ALA A 188 21.96 -2.94 -13.96
C ALA A 188 22.57 -2.22 -15.17
N GLU A 189 22.02 -1.07 -15.57
CA GLU A 189 22.59 -0.21 -16.61
C GLU A 189 23.95 0.35 -16.20
N ALA A 190 24.08 0.86 -14.97
CA ALA A 190 25.34 1.34 -14.43
C ALA A 190 26.40 0.22 -14.42
N GLN A 191 26.04 -0.98 -13.95
CA GLN A 191 26.94 -2.12 -13.93
C GLN A 191 27.38 -2.56 -15.35
N LYS A 192 26.46 -2.54 -16.33
CA LYS A 192 26.80 -2.82 -17.73
C LYS A 192 27.79 -1.80 -18.28
N LEU A 193 27.60 -0.53 -17.95
CA LEU A 193 28.49 0.53 -18.41
C LEU A 193 29.87 0.39 -17.77
N LEU A 194 29.94 0.14 -16.46
CA LEU A 194 31.20 -0.18 -15.76
C LEU A 194 31.90 -1.38 -16.39
N ASN A 195 31.16 -2.42 -16.81
CA ASN A 195 31.75 -3.59 -17.46
C ASN A 195 32.35 -3.34 -18.85
N THR A 196 32.15 -2.15 -19.43
CA THR A 196 32.85 -1.74 -20.67
C THR A 196 34.29 -1.28 -20.40
N LEU A 197 34.62 -0.94 -19.16
CA LEU A 197 35.96 -0.53 -18.72
C LEU A 197 36.85 -1.74 -18.40
N THR A 198 38.15 -1.61 -18.66
CA THR A 198 39.18 -2.55 -18.25
C THR A 198 39.40 -2.54 -16.73
N ALA A 199 40.01 -3.58 -16.18
CA ALA A 199 40.32 -3.66 -14.75
C ALA A 199 41.21 -2.50 -14.26
N ALA A 200 42.16 -2.07 -15.08
CA ALA A 200 43.04 -0.94 -14.76
C ALA A 200 42.27 0.40 -14.71
N GLU A 201 41.31 0.60 -15.61
CA GLU A 201 40.47 1.81 -15.65
C GLU A 201 39.51 1.85 -14.45
N LYS A 202 38.92 0.71 -14.08
CA LYS A 202 38.10 0.58 -12.86
C LYS A 202 38.90 0.88 -11.59
N ALA A 203 40.14 0.37 -11.50
CA ALA A 203 41.01 0.62 -10.35
C ALA A 203 41.39 2.10 -10.22
N LYS A 204 41.65 2.79 -11.33
CA LYS A 204 41.89 4.24 -11.34
C LYS A 204 40.66 5.02 -10.84
N LEU A 205 39.47 4.69 -11.34
CA LEU A 205 38.21 5.27 -10.89
C LEU A 205 37.98 5.12 -9.38
N ALA A 206 38.16 3.91 -8.85
CA ALA A 206 37.97 3.62 -7.43
C ALA A 206 39.02 4.29 -6.52
N GLU A 207 40.23 4.56 -7.03
CA GLU A 207 41.24 5.33 -6.31
C GLU A 207 40.91 6.83 -6.32
N GLU A 208 40.47 7.37 -7.45
CA GLU A 208 40.02 8.77 -7.55
C GLU A 208 38.83 9.06 -6.63
N GLU A 209 37.86 8.16 -6.53
CA GLU A 209 36.73 8.29 -5.61
C GLU A 209 37.19 8.27 -4.15
N ARG A 210 38.01 7.29 -3.74
CA ARG A 210 38.57 7.24 -2.38
C ARG A 210 39.34 8.51 -2.03
N GLN A 211 40.10 9.06 -2.97
CA GLN A 211 40.81 10.32 -2.75
C GLN A 211 39.85 11.52 -2.64
N LYS A 212 38.79 11.57 -3.44
CA LYS A 212 37.73 12.59 -3.31
C LYS A 212 37.05 12.51 -1.94
N GLU A 213 36.66 11.32 -1.51
CA GLU A 213 36.02 11.09 -0.21
C GLU A 213 36.92 11.49 0.95
N GLN A 214 38.21 11.14 0.91
CA GLN A 214 39.20 11.54 1.92
C GLN A 214 39.39 13.06 1.97
N ARG A 215 39.38 13.73 0.82
CA ARG A 215 39.45 15.21 0.77
C ARG A 215 38.17 15.84 1.32
N ALA A 216 37.00 15.30 0.98
CA ALA A 216 35.71 15.79 1.47
C ALA A 216 35.60 15.62 3.00
N SER A 217 36.02 14.47 3.53
CA SER A 217 36.01 14.19 4.98
C SER A 217 37.04 15.05 5.74
N ARG A 218 38.24 15.30 5.19
CA ARG A 218 39.19 16.27 5.76
C ARG A 218 38.65 17.70 5.77
N ALA A 219 38.03 18.13 4.67
CA ALA A 219 37.42 19.46 4.55
C ALA A 219 36.18 19.65 5.44
N ALA A 220 35.48 18.56 5.79
CA ALA A 220 34.41 18.56 6.78
C ALA A 220 34.96 18.61 8.21
N GLY A 221 36.07 17.92 8.50
CA GLY A 221 36.77 17.95 9.79
C GLY A 221 37.37 19.31 10.14
N ASP A 222 38.03 19.98 9.19
CA ASP A 222 38.55 21.35 9.36
C ASP A 222 37.44 22.39 9.61
N ARG A 223 36.20 22.09 9.22
CA ARG A 223 35.04 22.96 9.44
C ARG A 223 34.41 22.78 10.84
N ILE A 224 34.84 21.77 11.60
CA ILE A 224 34.40 21.47 12.98
C ILE A 224 35.51 21.83 13.99
N ASP A 225 36.36 22.82 13.68
CA ASP A 225 37.15 23.52 14.70
C ASP A 225 36.35 24.73 15.19
N LEU A 226 35.28 24.47 15.95
CA LEU A 226 34.69 25.48 16.82
C LEU A 226 35.65 25.64 17.98
N GLY A 227 36.59 26.57 17.81
CA GLY A 227 37.58 26.94 18.80
C GLY A 227 36.97 26.98 20.20
N ASN A 228 37.77 26.51 21.16
CA ASN A 228 37.46 26.39 22.57
C ASN A 228 37.15 27.77 23.19
N GLU A 229 35.99 28.35 22.86
CA GLU A 229 35.46 29.57 23.45
C GLU A 229 34.96 29.20 24.85
N VAL A 230 35.75 29.61 25.84
CA VAL A 230 35.46 29.49 27.27
C VAL A 230 34.03 29.98 27.53
N PRO A 231 33.17 29.24 28.26
CA PRO A 231 31.85 29.74 28.60
C PRO A 231 32.01 31.01 29.42
N ALA A 232 31.53 32.13 28.88
CA ALA A 232 31.41 33.38 29.60
C ALA A 232 30.39 33.19 30.73
N ASN A 233 30.87 32.81 31.91
CA ASN A 233 30.19 33.08 33.16
C ASN A 233 30.16 34.61 33.35
N GLY A 234 28.97 35.19 33.39
CA GLY A 234 28.82 36.62 33.62
C GLY A 234 27.37 37.07 33.80
N LEU A 235 26.89 36.97 35.04
CA LEU A 235 25.75 37.63 35.70
C LEU A 235 24.33 37.15 35.36
#